data_AF-Q316K5-F1
#
_entry.id   AF-Q316K5-F1
#
_cell.length_a   1.000
_cell.length_b   1.000
_cell.length_c   1.000
_cell.angle_alpha   90.00
_cell.angle_beta   90.00
_cell.angle_gamma   90.00
#
_symmetry.space_group_name_H-M   'P 1'
#
loop_
_entity.id
_entity.type
_entity.pdbx_description
1 polymer ?
#
loop_
_entity_poly.entity_id
_entity_poly.type
_entity_poly.pdbx_seq_one_letter_code
_entity_poly.pdbx_strand_id
1 'polypeptide(L)'
;MTQELHRPAPVAYSSDEVIRNFTAVLGSYSFIQEMRTLRVGRLQFRRRKKVLREFTALFIALWNLALHKSFPDDAELIFDEFISRLANHCSQSSKNTKLLWQQIQVYQTLLEARKDSDFTEIAAFITGQLETDSTEQLRTKHRLALLIRGAYSIIFDRLI
;
A
#
# COMPACT_ATOMS: atom_id res chain seq x y z
N MET A 1 -9.67 50.61 -5.53
CA MET A 1 -10.00 49.83 -4.32
C MET A 1 -10.59 48.52 -4.81
N THR A 2 -9.68 47.59 -5.12
CA THR A 2 -9.49 46.29 -4.45
C THR A 2 -10.52 45.26 -4.90
N GLN A 3 -10.19 44.60 -6.01
CA GLN A 3 -10.67 43.26 -6.34
C GLN A 3 -10.19 42.32 -5.23
N GLU A 4 -11.09 41.88 -4.36
CA GLU A 4 -10.81 40.71 -3.53
C GLU A 4 -10.86 39.48 -4.44
N LEU A 5 -9.68 39.00 -4.81
CA LEU A 5 -9.49 37.65 -5.32
C LEU A 5 -10.12 36.69 -4.30
N HIS A 6 -11.25 36.09 -4.70
CA HIS A 6 -11.79 34.90 -4.04
C HIS A 6 -10.75 33.78 -4.22
N ARG A 7 -9.79 33.71 -3.30
CA ARG A 7 -8.92 32.56 -3.11
C ARG A 7 -9.84 31.37 -2.79
N PRO A 8 -9.88 30.29 -3.59
CA PRO A 8 -10.60 29.10 -3.16
C PRO A 8 -10.00 28.67 -1.82
N ALA A 9 -10.87 28.45 -0.82
CA ALA A 9 -10.48 27.91 0.47
C ALA A 9 -9.61 26.65 0.26
N PRO A 10 -8.62 26.37 1.13
CA PRO A 10 -7.94 25.08 1.08
C PRO A 10 -9.03 24.03 1.24
N VAL A 11 -9.22 23.19 0.21
CA VAL A 11 -10.12 22.05 0.31
C VAL A 11 -9.53 21.17 1.39
N ALA A 12 -10.01 21.30 2.62
CA ALA A 12 -9.73 20.35 3.67
C ALA A 12 -10.45 19.07 3.23
N TYR A 13 -9.73 18.19 2.55
CA TYR A 13 -10.25 16.90 2.14
C TYR A 13 -10.83 16.21 3.36
N SER A 14 -12.09 15.80 3.29
CA SER A 14 -12.70 15.04 4.37
C SER A 14 -12.04 13.66 4.46
N SER A 15 -11.94 13.08 5.66
CA SER A 15 -11.43 11.70 5.86
C SER A 15 -12.10 10.71 4.91
N ASP A 16 -13.41 10.87 4.71
CA ASP A 16 -14.22 10.05 3.81
C ASP A 16 -13.80 10.16 2.33
N GLU A 17 -13.40 11.35 1.88
CA GLU A 17 -12.89 11.56 0.52
C GLU A 17 -11.52 10.91 0.32
N VAL A 18 -10.60 11.10 1.26
CA VAL A 18 -9.26 10.48 1.23
C VAL A 18 -9.39 8.94 1.23
N ILE A 19 -10.28 8.40 2.06
CA ILE A 19 -10.58 6.96 2.13
C ILE A 19 -11.17 6.44 0.81
N ARG A 20 -12.14 7.16 0.22
CA ARG A 20 -12.74 6.79 -1.08
C ARG A 20 -11.70 6.79 -2.18
N ASN A 21 -10.87 7.83 -2.25
CA ASN A 21 -9.81 7.96 -3.24
C ASN A 21 -8.84 6.78 -3.16
N PHE A 22 -8.36 6.46 -1.95
CA PHE A 22 -7.48 5.31 -1.77
C PHE A 22 -8.17 3.98 -2.11
N THR A 23 -9.44 3.80 -1.71
CA THR A 23 -10.20 2.59 -2.04
C THR A 23 -10.32 2.40 -3.56
N ALA A 24 -10.53 3.48 -4.31
CA ALA A 24 -10.56 3.45 -5.77
C ALA A 24 -9.18 3.13 -6.38
N VAL A 25 -8.10 3.67 -5.81
CA VAL A 25 -6.72 3.32 -6.21
C VAL A 25 -6.44 1.85 -5.97
N LEU A 26 -6.72 1.34 -4.77
CA LEU A 26 -6.50 -0.05 -4.41
C LEU A 26 -7.34 -1.00 -5.29
N GLY A 27 -8.59 -0.64 -5.56
CA GLY A 27 -9.50 -1.45 -6.39
C GLY A 27 -9.15 -1.46 -7.88
N SER A 28 -8.50 -0.40 -8.39
CA SER A 28 -8.11 -0.30 -9.80
C SER A 28 -6.66 -0.76 -10.08
N TYR A 29 -5.83 -0.89 -9.03
CA TYR A 29 -4.43 -1.26 -9.21
C TYR A 29 -4.27 -2.71 -9.68
N SER A 30 -3.48 -2.92 -10.74
CA SER A 30 -3.22 -4.23 -11.31
C SER A 30 -1.85 -4.76 -10.91
N PHE A 31 -1.83 -5.76 -10.02
CA PHE A 31 -0.59 -6.42 -9.55
C PHE A 31 0.10 -7.34 -10.58
N ILE A 32 -0.21 -7.19 -11.88
CA ILE A 32 0.33 -8.05 -12.95
C ILE A 32 1.84 -7.87 -13.07
N GLN A 33 2.36 -6.66 -12.88
CA GLN A 33 3.78 -6.36 -13.04
C GLN A 33 4.62 -6.97 -11.92
N GLU A 34 4.09 -6.96 -10.70
CA GLU A 34 4.65 -7.55 -9.50
C GLU A 34 4.69 -9.08 -9.65
N MET A 35 3.59 -9.69 -10.12
CA MET A 35 3.54 -11.12 -10.41
C MET A 35 4.55 -11.52 -11.49
N ARG A 36 4.74 -10.71 -12.53
CA ARG A 36 5.75 -10.95 -13.57
C ARG A 36 7.17 -10.85 -13.01
N THR A 37 7.43 -9.83 -12.19
CA THR A 37 8.72 -9.64 -11.52
C THR A 37 9.08 -10.83 -10.63
N LEU A 38 8.09 -11.37 -9.91
CA LEU A 38 8.22 -12.56 -9.07
C LEU A 38 8.13 -13.88 -9.85
N ARG A 39 8.01 -13.82 -11.18
CA ARG A 39 7.89 -14.97 -12.10
C ARG A 39 6.78 -15.96 -11.69
N VAL A 40 5.67 -15.42 -11.18
CA VAL A 40 4.53 -16.21 -10.74
C VAL A 40 3.70 -16.60 -11.96
N GLY A 41 3.67 -17.90 -12.26
CA GLY A 41 2.95 -18.43 -13.41
C GLY A 41 1.43 -18.15 -13.34
N ARG A 42 0.78 -18.13 -14.49
CA ARG A 42 -0.70 -17.93 -14.59
C ARG A 42 -1.48 -19.03 -13.87
N LEU A 43 -0.96 -20.26 -13.85
CA LEU A 43 -1.59 -21.43 -13.23
C LEU A 43 -1.23 -21.62 -11.74
N GLN A 44 -0.34 -20.81 -11.18
CA GLN A 44 0.09 -20.91 -9.77
C GLN A 44 -0.90 -20.24 -8.81
N PHE A 45 -2.18 -20.64 -8.83
CA PHE A 45 -3.27 -19.94 -8.13
C PHE A 45 -3.00 -19.68 -6.64
N ARG A 46 -2.43 -20.66 -5.92
CA ARG A 46 -2.08 -20.48 -4.49
C ARG A 46 -1.02 -19.40 -4.29
N ARG A 47 0.04 -19.42 -5.10
CA ARG A 47 1.13 -18.42 -5.06
C ARG A 47 0.62 -17.04 -5.50
N ARG A 48 -0.23 -16.97 -6.51
CA ARG A 48 -0.91 -15.72 -6.94
C ARG A 48 -1.75 -15.12 -5.81
N LYS A 49 -2.53 -15.92 -5.10
CA LYS A 49 -3.30 -15.47 -3.93
C LYS A 49 -2.39 -14.96 -2.81
N LYS A 50 -1.28 -15.64 -2.53
CA LYS A 50 -0.27 -15.18 -1.55
C LYS A 50 0.29 -13.82 -1.96
N VAL A 51 0.75 -13.69 -3.21
CA VAL A 51 1.32 -12.47 -3.77
C VAL A 51 0.32 -11.32 -3.73
N LEU A 52 -0.93 -11.53 -4.18
CA LEU A 52 -1.97 -10.50 -4.09
C LEU A 52 -2.13 -9.99 -2.67
N ARG A 53 -2.20 -10.89 -1.69
CA ARG A 53 -2.36 -10.51 -0.28
C ARG A 53 -1.14 -9.74 0.25
N GLU A 54 0.08 -10.17 -0.06
CA GLU A 54 1.30 -9.45 0.31
C GLU A 54 1.29 -8.01 -0.23
N PHE A 55 0.98 -7.85 -1.52
CA PHE A 55 0.99 -6.51 -2.13
C PHE A 55 -0.20 -5.66 -1.70
N THR A 56 -1.37 -6.24 -1.46
CA THR A 56 -2.49 -5.50 -0.86
C THR A 56 -2.12 -4.98 0.52
N ALA A 57 -1.50 -5.82 1.37
CA ALA A 57 -1.04 -5.39 2.68
C ALA A 57 0.01 -4.28 2.59
N LEU A 58 0.99 -4.43 1.68
CA LEU A 58 1.99 -3.41 1.44
C LEU A 58 1.37 -2.09 0.96
N PHE A 59 0.41 -2.14 0.03
CA PHE A 59 -0.27 -0.93 -0.48
C PHE A 59 -0.96 -0.16 0.63
N ILE A 60 -1.65 -0.86 1.55
CA ILE A 60 -2.30 -0.25 2.70
C ILE A 60 -1.26 0.37 3.65
N ALA A 61 -0.12 -0.31 3.88
CA ALA A 61 0.95 0.23 4.71
C ALA A 61 1.65 1.45 4.07
N LEU A 62 1.85 1.44 2.75
CA LEU A 62 2.36 2.60 1.99
C LEU A 62 1.40 3.79 2.05
N TRP A 63 0.10 3.53 2.00
CA TRP A 63 -0.91 4.57 2.17
C TRP A 63 -0.89 5.16 3.57
N ASN A 64 -0.74 4.34 4.62
CA ASN A 64 -0.54 4.84 5.98
C ASN A 64 0.66 5.80 6.08
N LEU A 65 1.78 5.44 5.42
CA LEU A 65 2.95 6.31 5.36
C LEU A 65 2.67 7.61 4.60
N ALA A 66 1.90 7.56 3.51
CA ALA A 66 1.51 8.74 2.74
C ALA A 66 0.54 9.65 3.52
N LEU A 67 -0.37 9.08 4.31
CA LEU A 67 -1.25 9.81 5.23
C LEU A 67 -0.43 10.58 6.26
N HIS A 68 0.49 9.92 6.96
CA HIS A 68 1.34 10.59 7.98
C HIS A 68 2.18 11.74 7.41
N LYS A 69 2.49 11.69 6.11
CA LYS A 69 3.23 12.76 5.43
C LYS A 69 2.34 13.94 5.01
N SER A 70 1.07 13.69 4.70
CA SER A 70 0.15 14.68 4.12
C SER A 70 -0.81 15.28 5.15
N PHE A 71 -1.18 14.49 6.15
CA PHE A 71 -2.13 14.81 7.21
C PHE A 71 -1.57 14.37 8.57
N PRO A 72 -0.43 14.92 9.04
CA PRO A 72 0.25 14.43 10.25
C PRO A 72 -0.64 14.45 11.51
N ASP A 73 -1.61 15.37 11.59
CA ASP A 73 -2.52 15.49 12.74
C ASP A 73 -3.72 14.53 12.66
N ASP A 74 -4.14 14.13 11.46
CA ASP A 74 -5.36 13.32 11.23
C ASP A 74 -5.07 11.90 10.69
N ALA A 75 -3.80 11.58 10.40
CA ALA A 75 -3.42 10.34 9.71
C ALA A 75 -3.90 9.07 10.43
N GLU A 76 -3.73 9.02 11.76
CA GLU A 76 -4.17 7.88 12.57
C GLU A 76 -5.70 7.73 12.53
N LEU A 77 -6.44 8.83 12.66
CA LEU A 77 -7.90 8.83 12.62
C LEU A 77 -8.43 8.37 11.26
N ILE A 78 -7.87 8.90 10.16
CA ILE A 78 -8.25 8.51 8.79
C ILE A 78 -7.93 7.04 8.54
N PHE A 79 -6.77 6.57 9.00
CA PHE A 79 -6.36 5.18 8.83
C PHE A 79 -7.25 4.22 9.63
N ASP A 80 -7.54 4.53 10.90
CA ASP A 80 -8.41 3.70 11.75
C ASP A 80 -9.84 3.61 11.21
N GLU A 81 -10.35 4.71 10.65
CA GLU A 81 -11.65 4.71 9.98
C GLU A 81 -11.64 3.79 8.74
N PHE A 82 -10.58 3.84 7.92
CA PHE A 82 -10.42 2.92 6.78
C PHE A 82 -10.38 1.46 7.23
N ILE A 83 -9.58 1.14 8.25
CA ILE A 83 -9.45 -0.22 8.77
C ILE A 83 -10.81 -0.73 9.29
N SER A 84 -11.54 0.13 10.00
CA SER A 84 -12.88 -0.18 10.51
C SER A 84 -13.86 -0.49 9.38
N ARG A 85 -13.86 0.32 8.32
CA ARG A 85 -14.69 0.07 7.11
C ARG A 85 -14.30 -1.24 6.42
N LEU A 86 -13.01 -1.49 6.24
CA LEU A 86 -12.50 -2.72 5.61
C LEU A 86 -12.84 -3.98 6.44
N ALA A 87 -12.79 -3.89 7.76
CA ALA A 87 -13.20 -4.95 8.69
C ALA A 87 -14.72 -5.21 8.68
N ASN A 88 -15.54 -4.18 8.42
CA ASN A 88 -16.99 -4.34 8.30
C ASN A 88 -17.39 -4.95 6.94
N HIS A 89 -16.67 -4.63 5.87
CA HIS A 89 -16.90 -5.20 4.53
C HIS A 89 -16.42 -6.64 4.39
N CYS A 90 -15.35 -7.01 5.08
CA CYS A 90 -14.87 -8.39 5.12
C CYS A 90 -15.59 -9.12 6.26
N SER A 91 -16.33 -10.20 6.02
CA SER A 91 -16.94 -10.94 7.14
C SER A 91 -15.86 -11.27 8.19
N GLN A 92 -16.12 -10.90 9.46
CA GLN A 92 -15.16 -10.91 10.57
C GLN A 92 -14.51 -12.29 10.87
N SER A 93 -14.86 -13.32 10.11
CA SER A 93 -14.51 -14.73 10.34
C SER A 93 -13.65 -15.36 9.23
N SER A 94 -13.24 -14.60 8.20
CA SER A 94 -12.36 -15.16 7.17
C SER A 94 -10.90 -15.21 7.67
N LYS A 95 -10.28 -16.41 7.66
CA LYS A 95 -8.84 -16.59 7.96
C LYS A 95 -7.94 -15.66 7.13
N ASN A 96 -8.39 -15.26 5.93
CA ASN A 96 -7.64 -14.37 5.05
C ASN A 96 -7.61 -12.92 5.56
N THR A 97 -8.67 -12.45 6.21
CA THR A 97 -8.75 -11.08 6.74
C THR A 97 -7.76 -10.90 7.89
N LYS A 98 -7.72 -11.88 8.82
CA LYS A 98 -6.74 -11.90 9.92
C LYS A 98 -5.30 -11.92 9.41
N LEU A 99 -5.04 -12.72 8.37
CA LEU A 99 -3.70 -12.81 7.78
C LEU A 99 -3.30 -11.52 7.05
N LEU A 100 -4.25 -10.86 6.37
CA LEU A 100 -4.03 -9.55 5.77
C LEU A 100 -3.66 -8.51 6.83
N TRP A 101 -4.37 -8.49 7.97
CA TRP A 101 -4.06 -7.59 9.07
C TRP A 101 -2.66 -7.77 9.64
N GLN A 102 -2.28 -9.03 9.89
CA GLN A 102 -0.93 -9.34 10.34
C GLN A 102 0.14 -8.84 9.35
N GLN A 103 -0.12 -8.97 8.04
CA GLN A 103 0.81 -8.49 7.02
C GLN A 103 0.90 -6.97 6.98
N ILE A 104 -0.22 -6.25 7.12
CA ILE A 104 -0.22 -4.78 7.17
C ILE A 104 0.65 -4.27 8.32
N GLN A 105 0.49 -4.85 9.51
CA GLN A 105 1.28 -4.48 10.70
C GLN A 105 2.77 -4.74 10.48
N VAL A 106 3.13 -5.89 9.90
CA VAL A 106 4.54 -6.20 9.57
C VAL A 106 5.12 -5.16 8.61
N TYR A 107 4.38 -4.79 7.55
CA TYR A 107 4.86 -3.79 6.60
C TYR A 107 4.93 -2.39 7.21
N GLN A 108 4.01 -2.01 8.11
CA GLN A 108 4.08 -0.75 8.84
C GLN A 108 5.37 -0.68 9.68
N THR A 109 5.68 -1.72 10.46
CA THR A 109 6.92 -1.76 11.24
C THR A 109 8.17 -1.69 10.36
N LEU A 110 8.19 -2.37 9.21
CA LEU A 110 9.30 -2.29 8.26
C LEU A 110 9.43 -0.89 7.64
N LEU A 111 8.32 -0.23 7.36
CA LEU A 111 8.29 1.13 6.83
C LEU A 111 8.68 2.17 7.88
N GLU A 112 8.40 1.98 9.15
CA GLU A 112 8.79 2.92 10.22
C GLU A 112 10.31 3.09 10.32
N ALA A 113 11.07 2.00 10.11
CA ALA A 113 12.53 2.01 10.24
C ALA A 113 13.27 2.83 9.15
N ARG A 114 12.66 3.02 7.98
CA ARG A 114 13.29 3.66 6.80
C ARG A 114 12.40 4.70 6.10
N LYS A 115 11.14 4.82 6.51
CA LYS A 115 10.09 5.66 5.90
C LYS A 115 9.99 5.43 4.39
N ASP A 116 10.05 6.52 3.61
CA ASP A 116 9.96 6.55 2.14
C ASP A 116 11.35 6.60 1.47
N SER A 117 12.44 6.51 2.25
CA SER A 117 13.80 6.71 1.73
C SER A 117 14.39 5.47 1.05
N ASP A 118 14.08 4.27 1.55
CA ASP A 118 14.60 3.02 1.00
C ASP A 118 13.61 1.85 1.13
N PHE A 119 13.17 1.31 0.00
CA PHE A 119 12.27 0.16 -0.10
C PHE A 119 12.99 -1.19 -0.28
N THR A 120 14.32 -1.19 -0.24
CA THR A 120 15.17 -2.36 -0.46
C THR A 120 14.94 -3.44 0.61
N GLU A 121 14.66 -3.05 1.85
CA GLU A 121 14.37 -3.95 2.97
C GLU A 121 13.03 -4.67 2.79
N ILE A 122 11.99 -3.94 2.34
CA ILE A 122 10.68 -4.51 2.03
C ILE A 122 10.76 -5.45 0.85
N ALA A 123 11.51 -5.07 -0.19
CA ALA A 123 11.74 -5.95 -1.33
C ALA A 123 12.48 -7.24 -0.91
N ALA A 124 13.46 -7.15 0.00
CA ALA A 124 14.14 -8.32 0.55
C ALA A 124 13.15 -9.21 1.33
N PHE A 125 12.32 -8.62 2.19
CA PHE A 125 11.30 -9.33 2.95
C PHE A 125 10.34 -10.11 2.04
N ILE A 126 9.77 -9.45 1.02
CA ILE A 126 8.84 -10.08 0.08
C ILE A 126 9.51 -11.21 -0.71
N THR A 127 10.73 -10.99 -1.21
CA THR A 127 11.44 -12.02 -1.99
C THR A 127 11.79 -13.24 -1.13
N GLY A 128 12.13 -13.05 0.15
CA GLY A 128 12.37 -14.12 1.12
C GLY A 128 11.08 -14.89 1.48
N GLN A 129 9.97 -14.19 1.67
CA GLN A 129 8.66 -14.82 1.93
C GLN A 129 8.12 -15.64 0.74
N LEU A 130 8.57 -15.35 -0.48
CA LEU A 130 8.05 -15.96 -1.71
C LEU A 130 8.95 -17.06 -2.30
N GLU A 131 9.98 -17.49 -1.55
CA GLU A 131 10.90 -18.59 -1.89
C GLU A 131 11.45 -18.44 -3.33
N THR A 132 12.11 -17.31 -3.60
CA THR A 132 12.71 -17.04 -4.92
C THR A 132 14.13 -17.64 -4.97
N ASP A 133 14.58 -18.21 -6.09
CA ASP A 133 15.95 -18.77 -6.23
C ASP A 133 17.05 -17.73 -5.91
N SER A 134 18.05 -18.14 -5.15
CA SER A 134 19.07 -17.28 -4.51
C SER A 134 19.91 -16.44 -5.49
N THR A 135 20.20 -16.93 -6.69
CA THR A 135 20.98 -16.20 -7.71
C THR A 135 20.19 -15.05 -8.36
N GLU A 136 18.86 -15.16 -8.39
CA GLU A 136 17.95 -14.19 -9.02
C GLU A 136 17.26 -13.26 -8.02
N GLN A 137 17.42 -13.52 -6.71
CA GLN A 137 16.87 -12.72 -5.62
C GLN A 137 17.33 -11.25 -5.69
N LEU A 138 18.60 -10.98 -5.97
CA LEU A 138 19.14 -9.62 -6.04
C LEU A 138 18.49 -8.78 -7.15
N ARG A 139 18.38 -9.33 -8.36
CA ARG A 139 17.72 -8.64 -9.50
C ARG A 139 16.23 -8.44 -9.26
N THR A 140 15.59 -9.45 -8.69
CA THR A 140 14.16 -9.41 -8.34
C THR A 140 13.90 -8.38 -7.25
N LYS A 141 14.76 -8.31 -6.23
CA LYS A 141 14.71 -7.35 -5.12
C LYS A 141 14.82 -5.91 -5.63
N HIS A 142 15.78 -5.59 -6.49
CA HIS A 142 15.91 -4.23 -7.03
C HIS A 142 14.70 -3.81 -7.89
N ARG A 143 14.26 -4.69 -8.80
CA ARG A 143 13.04 -4.42 -9.61
C ARG A 143 11.83 -4.20 -8.72
N LEU A 144 11.71 -5.01 -7.67
CA LEU A 144 10.62 -4.92 -6.72
C LEU A 144 10.66 -3.60 -5.94
N ALA A 145 11.83 -3.17 -5.44
CA ALA A 145 11.97 -1.88 -4.77
C ALA A 145 11.52 -0.71 -5.65
N LEU A 146 11.82 -0.75 -6.95
CA LEU A 146 11.35 0.26 -7.92
C LEU A 146 9.83 0.23 -8.11
N LEU A 147 9.23 -0.96 -8.18
CA LEU A 147 7.78 -1.09 -8.26
C LEU A 147 7.09 -0.54 -7.00
N ILE A 148 7.65 -0.84 -5.82
CA ILE A 148 7.16 -0.33 -4.53
C ILE A 148 7.24 1.20 -4.51
N ARG A 149 8.37 1.77 -4.97
CA ARG A 149 8.52 3.23 -5.09
C ARG A 149 7.50 3.85 -6.04
N GLY A 150 7.26 3.22 -7.20
CA GLY A 150 6.25 3.66 -8.15
C GLY A 150 4.83 3.60 -7.56
N ALA A 151 4.51 2.53 -6.85
CA ALA A 151 3.24 2.38 -6.13
C ALA A 151 3.05 3.47 -5.07
N TYR A 152 4.08 3.76 -4.28
CA TYR A 152 4.03 4.85 -3.30
C TYR A 152 3.76 6.20 -3.97
N SER A 153 4.42 6.50 -5.10
CA SER A 153 4.13 7.72 -5.87
C SER A 153 2.68 7.77 -6.31
N ILE A 154 2.15 6.70 -6.91
CA ILE A 154 0.74 6.65 -7.36
C ILE A 154 -0.24 6.88 -6.20
N ILE A 155 0.03 6.28 -5.04
CA ILE A 155 -0.79 6.43 -3.84
C ILE A 155 -0.73 7.87 -3.34
N PHE A 156 0.47 8.46 -3.27
CA PHE A 156 0.69 9.82 -2.82
C PHE A 156 0.06 10.86 -3.77
N ASP A 157 0.23 10.69 -5.08
CA ASP A 157 -0.30 11.59 -6.12
C ASP A 157 -1.83 11.57 -6.21
N ARG A 158 -2.48 10.53 -5.68
CA ARG A 158 -3.95 10.36 -5.69
C ARG A 158 -4.58 10.48 -4.30
N LEU A 159 -3.82 10.95 -3.33
CA LEU A 159 -4.29 11.13 -1.97
C LEU A 159 -5.28 12.32 -1.88
N ILE A 160 -5.16 13.27 -2.81
CA ILE A 160 -5.89 14.54 -2.93
C ILE A 160 -6.33 14.79 -4.38
#